data_AF-A0A0V0R0T0-F1
#
_entry.id   AF-A0A0V0R0T0-F1
#
_cell.length_a   1.000
_cell.length_b   1.000
_cell.length_c   1.000
_cell.angle_alpha   90.00
_cell.angle_beta   90.00
_cell.angle_gamma   90.00
#
_symmetry.space_group_name_H-M   'P 1'
#
loop_
_entity.id
_entity.type
_entity.pdbx_description
1 polymer ?
#
loop_
_entity_poly.entity_id
_entity_poly.type
_entity_poly.pdbx_seq_one_letter_code
_entity_poly.pdbx_strand_id
1 'polypeptide(L)'
;MKSRTDKLGEIKEADRDIKKQVDLSADKIIHSLYQRLSLETQQESMRKLVKFYEKQTTIFQTKLHQNIREIEVYMANKTNTIRLLRTENHTHIQRIRKLDDQIENLQKELKAGPKKPANNNLGASIMNMSSNQSITSPLRSSKIGSDQENRSMLIDKIMVQKNFENSKKDAIQSAKQQKIDLMEKINNNSEQIYIQEEQLGEKKKKFKDLERAQKLFYFELLKIGKDTRNKGLVWIILYLKKQGEKVKLEQLPDFLDQKAREFIFQKTSKIMELQEMVSIQEMQIDVYKQSLRNQINVQAQNQSIQSPQKTFFNSKNDWTSILDQQASILLDAAMANPSNNNNKNNLNNQNNNTISFNNNNNNNIQNHQSSIINTMIEQANQVEQQNFSIINVSQVKLSQIHQAKQNQVQEYRSMISTLSNREKEVVDETLNQLFYPKTTSSDVFYDETKKKMRQTFRIQKQVQVPKPTNLQEEDEFSDYSDSMEQVQDLVENLQETKGEQMQHNIVLYDNDQQMNNYETKEEFFQAHRKLNVKIQNKKKEIKTLEDQELSRIVKEFDYKNYLQKYHTKYSTVLCALFGVTRAEREIVKNGLKEK
;
A
#
# COMPACT_ATOMS: atom_id res chain seq x y z
N MET A 1 17.79 14.62 58.87
CA MET A 1 16.53 14.63 58.09
C MET A 1 16.38 15.85 57.17
N LYS A 2 16.78 17.07 57.55
CA LYS A 2 16.71 18.27 56.67
C LYS A 2 17.50 18.14 55.35
N SER A 3 18.68 17.51 55.32
CA SER A 3 19.45 17.35 54.06
C SER A 3 18.84 16.37 53.04
N ARG A 4 17.86 15.54 53.45
CA ARG A 4 17.22 14.55 52.56
C ARG A 4 16.03 15.15 51.81
N THR A 5 15.35 16.13 52.42
CA THR A 5 14.25 16.87 51.79
C THR A 5 14.76 17.87 50.75
N ASP A 6 15.91 18.51 51.01
CA ASP A 6 16.49 19.50 50.11
C ASP A 6 16.97 18.85 48.79
N LYS A 7 17.64 17.69 48.88
CA LYS A 7 18.04 16.89 47.70
C LYS A 7 16.86 16.39 46.87
N LEU A 8 15.70 16.13 47.49
CA LEU A 8 14.51 15.69 46.75
C LEU A 8 13.84 16.85 46.01
N GLY A 9 13.99 18.08 46.51
CA GLY A 9 13.58 19.32 45.84
C GLY A 9 14.41 19.58 44.60
N GLU A 10 15.74 19.51 44.71
CA GLU A 10 16.67 19.67 43.58
C GLU A 10 16.41 18.67 42.44
N ILE A 11 16.09 17.41 42.76
CA ILE A 11 15.75 16.39 41.75
C ILE A 11 14.44 16.75 41.01
N LYS A 12 13.43 17.27 41.71
CA LYS A 12 12.14 17.65 41.11
C LYS A 12 12.24 18.90 40.24
N GLU A 13 13.09 19.84 40.63
CA GLU A 13 13.36 21.07 39.88
C GLU A 13 14.18 20.75 38.62
N ALA A 14 15.21 19.90 38.74
CA ALA A 14 15.92 19.35 37.59
C ALA A 14 14.99 18.62 36.61
N ASP A 15 14.06 17.78 37.10
CA ASP A 15 13.06 17.09 36.25
C ASP A 15 12.11 18.07 35.51
N ARG A 16 11.87 19.28 36.03
CA ARG A 16 11.06 20.32 35.35
C ARG A 16 11.86 21.05 34.27
N ASP A 17 13.11 21.42 34.56
CA ASP A 17 13.96 22.13 33.60
C ASP A 17 14.37 21.23 32.43
N ILE A 18 14.52 19.93 32.68
CA ILE A 18 14.72 18.91 31.64
C ILE A 18 13.59 18.92 30.61
N LYS A 19 12.34 19.26 30.97
CA LYS A 19 11.25 19.32 29.98
C LYS A 19 11.35 20.50 29.02
N LYS A 20 12.11 21.55 29.35
CA LYS A 20 12.03 22.82 28.62
C LYS A 20 13.00 22.93 27.45
N GLN A 21 14.26 22.45 27.54
CA GLN A 21 15.18 22.43 26.41
C GLN A 21 16.27 21.36 26.58
N VAL A 22 15.94 20.08 26.34
CA VAL A 22 16.98 19.06 26.17
C VAL A 22 17.69 19.32 24.85
N ASP A 23 18.94 19.75 24.91
CA ASP A 23 19.81 19.74 23.76
C ASP A 23 20.10 18.28 23.37
N LEU A 24 19.70 17.90 22.16
CA LEU A 24 19.79 16.55 21.62
C LEU A 24 21.06 16.32 20.80
N SER A 25 22.06 17.20 20.91
CA SER A 25 23.39 16.92 20.40
C SER A 25 23.93 15.63 21.01
N ALA A 26 24.64 14.84 20.20
CA ALA A 26 25.16 13.54 20.62
C ALA A 26 26.00 13.65 21.91
N ASP A 27 26.90 14.62 21.99
CA ASP A 27 27.78 14.82 23.14
C ASP A 27 27.00 15.12 24.43
N LYS A 28 25.93 15.92 24.33
CA LYS A 28 25.09 16.24 25.49
C LYS A 28 24.20 15.06 25.89
N ILE A 29 23.73 14.25 24.94
CA ILE A 29 23.05 13.00 25.24
C ILE A 29 23.99 12.08 26.03
N ILE A 30 25.22 11.87 25.52
CA ILE A 30 26.24 11.03 26.16
C ILE A 30 26.56 11.58 27.57
N HIS A 31 26.85 12.87 27.67
CA HIS A 31 27.16 13.52 28.94
C HIS A 31 26.01 13.40 29.93
N SER A 32 24.76 13.61 29.50
CA SER A 32 23.58 13.49 30.36
C SER A 32 23.33 12.06 30.82
N LEU A 33 23.61 11.05 29.99
CA LEU A 33 23.56 9.64 30.37
C LEU A 33 24.62 9.35 31.44
N TYR A 34 25.87 9.75 31.22
CA TYR A 34 26.98 9.51 32.15
C TYR A 34 26.84 10.28 33.47
N GLN A 35 26.43 11.55 33.42
CA GLN A 35 26.15 12.34 34.62
C GLN A 35 25.08 11.66 35.48
N ARG A 36 24.03 11.11 34.85
CA ARG A 36 22.97 10.38 35.56
C ARG A 36 23.40 8.98 36.00
N LEU A 37 24.33 8.34 35.30
CA LEU A 37 25.04 7.14 35.75
C LEU A 37 25.92 7.40 36.97
N SER A 38 26.53 8.58 37.08
CA SER A 38 27.34 8.89 38.26
C SER A 38 26.51 9.00 39.55
N LEU A 39 25.25 9.47 39.43
CA LEU A 39 24.28 9.56 40.54
C LEU A 39 23.74 8.19 41.00
N GLU A 40 24.01 7.13 40.23
CA GLU A 40 23.64 5.73 40.51
C GLU A 40 24.20 5.22 41.85
N THR A 41 25.36 5.72 42.24
CA THR A 41 26.09 5.27 43.43
C THR A 41 25.41 5.62 44.75
N GLN A 42 24.31 6.41 44.75
CA GLN A 42 23.66 6.91 45.97
C GLN A 42 22.23 6.41 46.22
N GLN A 43 21.65 5.51 45.40
CA GLN A 43 20.27 5.02 45.59
C GLN A 43 20.14 3.64 46.25
N GLU A 44 19.25 3.54 47.25
CA GLU A 44 19.09 2.39 48.17
C GLU A 44 18.41 1.12 47.60
N SER A 45 17.97 1.06 46.33
CA SER A 45 17.54 -0.22 45.74
C SER A 45 17.66 -0.31 44.21
N MET A 46 18.19 -1.43 43.70
CA MET A 46 18.35 -1.74 42.28
C MET A 46 17.06 -1.54 41.47
N ARG A 47 15.89 -1.86 42.05
CA ARG A 47 14.59 -1.67 41.40
C ARG A 47 14.25 -0.21 41.14
N LYS A 48 14.50 0.68 42.12
CA LYS A 48 14.23 2.12 41.95
C LYS A 48 15.15 2.72 40.89
N LEU A 49 16.40 2.25 40.89
CA LEU A 49 17.43 2.65 39.97
C LEU A 49 17.13 2.25 38.52
N VAL A 50 16.79 0.98 38.29
CA VAL A 50 16.39 0.47 36.97
C VAL A 50 15.17 1.24 36.44
N LYS A 51 14.14 1.44 37.27
CA LYS A 51 12.95 2.23 36.89
C LYS A 51 13.30 3.69 36.56
N PHE A 52 14.25 4.28 37.29
CA PHE A 52 14.74 5.61 37.00
C PHE A 52 15.44 5.67 35.64
N TYR A 53 16.36 4.74 35.34
CA TYR A 53 16.99 4.65 34.02
C TYR A 53 16.00 4.41 32.91
N GLU A 54 15.07 3.47 33.09
CA GLU A 54 14.03 3.17 32.12
C GLU A 54 13.21 4.42 31.82
N LYS A 55 12.78 5.16 32.85
CA LYS A 55 12.05 6.42 32.70
C LYS A 55 12.87 7.47 31.95
N GLN A 56 14.13 7.69 32.34
CA GLN A 56 14.96 8.73 31.72
C GLN A 56 15.31 8.38 30.27
N THR A 57 15.70 7.15 30.00
CA THR A 57 15.99 6.65 28.65
C THR A 57 14.75 6.72 27.77
N THR A 58 13.57 6.40 28.32
CA THR A 58 12.29 6.52 27.60
C THR A 58 11.99 7.97 27.25
N ILE A 59 12.25 8.93 28.16
CA ILE A 59 12.07 10.36 27.88
C ILE A 59 12.97 10.80 26.72
N PHE A 60 14.27 10.47 26.77
CA PHE A 60 15.21 10.79 25.69
C PHE A 60 14.80 10.15 24.38
N GLN A 61 14.50 8.86 24.39
CA GLN A 61 14.09 8.10 23.22
C GLN A 61 12.80 8.68 22.61
N THR A 62 11.81 9.02 23.44
CA THR A 62 10.56 9.61 22.98
C THR A 62 10.79 10.98 22.36
N LYS A 63 11.60 11.84 23.01
CA LYS A 63 11.87 13.18 22.52
C LYS A 63 12.66 13.15 21.20
N LEU A 64 13.62 12.25 21.09
CA LEU A 64 14.41 12.07 19.88
C LEU A 64 13.55 11.51 18.74
N HIS A 65 12.71 10.48 18.99
CA HIS A 65 11.76 9.99 17.99
C HIS A 65 10.75 11.05 17.55
N GLN A 66 10.25 11.85 18.48
CA GLN A 66 9.33 12.94 18.17
C GLN A 66 9.99 13.95 17.23
N ASN A 67 11.20 14.41 17.56
CA ASN A 67 11.91 15.39 16.72
C ASN A 67 12.25 14.84 15.33
N ILE A 68 12.62 13.55 15.23
CA ILE A 68 12.83 12.88 13.94
C ILE A 68 11.54 12.90 13.12
N ARG A 69 10.41 12.46 13.69
CA ARG A 69 9.10 12.45 13.02
C ARG A 69 8.65 13.85 12.59
N GLU A 70 8.82 14.85 13.44
CA GLU A 70 8.48 16.24 13.11
C GLU A 70 9.27 16.74 11.89
N ILE A 71 10.55 16.38 11.79
CA ILE A 71 11.39 16.73 10.64
C ILE A 71 10.98 15.92 9.40
N GLU A 72 10.67 14.63 9.51
CA GLU A 72 10.19 13.81 8.40
C GLU A 72 8.91 14.39 7.79
N VAL A 73 7.92 14.73 8.61
CA VAL A 73 6.66 15.35 8.18
C VAL A 73 6.93 16.68 7.50
N TYR A 74 7.80 17.51 8.08
CA TYR A 74 8.20 18.78 7.46
C TYR A 74 8.85 18.57 6.09
N MET A 75 9.79 17.63 5.98
CA MET A 75 10.49 17.32 4.72
C MET A 75 9.53 16.79 3.65
N ALA A 76 8.59 15.92 4.02
CA ALA A 76 7.57 15.39 3.13
C ALA A 76 6.66 16.50 2.59
N ASN A 77 6.18 17.38 3.48
CA ASN A 77 5.34 18.52 3.10
C ASN A 77 6.06 19.46 2.13
N LYS A 78 7.30 19.86 2.45
CA LYS A 78 8.10 20.74 1.59
C LYS A 78 8.43 20.10 0.24
N THR A 79 8.77 18.81 0.22
CA THR A 79 9.01 18.07 -1.02
C THR A 79 7.75 18.05 -1.91
N ASN A 80 6.57 17.87 -1.31
CA ASN A 80 5.31 17.92 -2.06
C ASN A 80 5.00 19.33 -2.56
N THR A 81 5.24 20.39 -1.76
CA THR A 81 5.06 21.78 -2.21
C THR A 81 5.96 22.11 -3.40
N ILE A 82 7.24 21.75 -3.34
CA ILE A 82 8.18 21.91 -4.47
C ILE A 82 7.67 21.18 -5.72
N ARG A 83 7.17 19.95 -5.55
CA ARG A 83 6.59 19.16 -6.65
C ARG A 83 5.37 19.84 -7.28
N LEU A 84 4.48 20.40 -6.47
CA LEU A 84 3.29 21.13 -6.95
C LEU A 84 3.70 22.39 -7.74
N LEU A 85 4.60 23.22 -7.20
CA LEU A 85 5.10 24.41 -7.87
C LEU A 85 5.77 24.09 -9.22
N ARG A 86 6.54 23.00 -9.30
CA ARG A 86 7.12 22.52 -10.57
C ARG A 86 6.06 22.09 -11.58
N THR A 87 5.00 21.43 -11.11
CA THR A 87 3.87 21.00 -11.96
C THR A 87 3.08 22.20 -12.48
N GLU A 88 2.87 23.21 -11.64
CA GLU A 88 2.25 24.49 -12.03
C GLU A 88 3.10 25.22 -13.07
N ASN A 89 4.41 25.34 -12.84
CA ASN A 89 5.34 25.93 -13.82
C ASN A 89 5.29 25.20 -15.15
N HIS A 90 5.27 23.86 -15.15
CA HIS A 90 5.11 23.08 -16.38
C HIS A 90 3.79 23.42 -17.10
N THR A 91 2.69 23.56 -16.36
CA THR A 91 1.38 23.94 -16.91
C THR A 91 1.39 25.36 -17.48
N HIS A 92 2.04 26.31 -16.81
CA HIS A 92 2.20 27.68 -17.31
C HIS A 92 3.04 27.72 -18.59
N ILE A 93 4.12 26.95 -18.67
CA ILE A 93 4.95 26.82 -19.87
C ILE A 93 4.14 26.26 -21.05
N GLN A 94 3.30 25.23 -20.82
CA GLN A 94 2.42 24.71 -21.87
C GLN A 94 1.41 25.76 -22.37
N ARG A 95 0.86 26.58 -21.47
CA ARG A 95 -0.05 27.68 -21.85
C ARG A 95 0.66 28.77 -22.64
N ILE A 96 1.89 29.12 -22.25
CA ILE A 96 2.72 30.08 -23.00
C ILE A 96 2.94 29.60 -24.44
N ARG A 97 3.24 28.31 -24.65
CA ARG A 97 3.38 27.75 -26.01
C ARG A 97 2.11 27.91 -26.84
N LYS A 98 0.94 27.62 -26.25
CA LYS A 98 -0.35 27.82 -26.94
C LYS A 98 -0.61 29.30 -27.28
N LEU A 99 -0.23 30.22 -26.40
CA LEU A 99 -0.33 31.66 -26.67
C LEU A 99 0.62 32.08 -27.80
N ASP A 100 1.83 31.52 -27.85
CA ASP A 100 2.78 31.78 -28.93
C ASP A 100 2.22 31.31 -30.29
N ASP A 101 1.66 30.10 -30.36
CA ASP A 101 0.99 29.59 -31.57
C ASP A 101 -0.20 30.49 -31.99
N GLN A 102 -0.99 30.96 -31.02
CA GLN A 102 -2.12 31.88 -31.27
C GLN A 102 -1.65 33.24 -31.79
N ILE A 103 -0.60 33.81 -31.20
CA ILE A 103 -0.01 35.07 -31.64
C ILE A 103 0.52 34.93 -33.08
N GLU A 104 1.21 33.83 -33.39
CA GLU A 104 1.72 33.57 -34.74
C GLU A 104 0.58 33.47 -35.76
N ASN A 105 -0.50 32.75 -35.42
CA ASN A 105 -1.67 32.62 -36.29
C ASN A 105 -2.38 33.96 -36.53
N LEU A 106 -2.60 34.75 -35.47
CA LEU A 106 -3.20 36.08 -35.60
C LEU A 106 -2.33 37.03 -36.44
N GLN A 107 -0.99 36.93 -36.33
CA GLN A 107 -0.07 37.68 -37.17
C GLN A 107 -0.12 37.25 -38.64
N LYS A 108 -0.25 35.94 -38.92
CA LYS A 108 -0.44 35.43 -40.29
C LYS A 108 -1.76 35.93 -40.89
N GLU A 109 -2.84 35.91 -40.13
CA GLU A 109 -4.14 36.45 -40.56
C GLU A 109 -4.10 37.97 -40.80
N LEU A 110 -3.42 38.72 -39.93
CA LEU A 110 -3.23 40.16 -40.10
C LEU A 110 -2.48 40.47 -41.42
N LYS A 111 -1.45 39.67 -41.75
CA LYS A 111 -0.69 39.81 -43.00
C LYS A 111 -1.47 39.37 -44.25
N ALA A 112 -2.33 38.37 -44.13
CA ALA A 112 -3.15 37.87 -45.23
C ALA A 112 -4.32 38.80 -45.60
N GLY A 113 -4.71 39.71 -44.70
CA GLY A 113 -5.90 40.55 -44.85
C GLY A 113 -7.20 39.75 -44.65
N PRO A 114 -8.37 40.43 -44.61
CA PRO A 114 -9.65 39.73 -44.57
C PRO A 114 -9.77 38.92 -45.86
N LYS A 115 -9.89 37.60 -45.69
CA LYS A 115 -10.22 36.72 -46.81
C LYS A 115 -11.47 37.29 -47.44
N LYS A 116 -11.39 37.70 -48.72
CA LYS A 116 -12.60 38.02 -49.50
C LYS A 116 -13.56 36.86 -49.27
N PRO A 117 -14.84 37.11 -48.90
CA PRO A 117 -15.80 36.03 -48.80
C PRO A 117 -15.66 35.24 -50.10
N ALA A 118 -15.26 33.97 -49.99
CA ALA A 118 -15.20 33.12 -51.16
C ALA A 118 -16.56 33.29 -51.82
N ASN A 119 -16.56 33.75 -53.07
CA ASN A 119 -17.75 33.97 -53.86
C ASN A 119 -18.33 32.59 -54.18
N ASN A 120 -18.76 31.88 -53.15
CA ASN A 120 -19.43 30.61 -53.24
C ASN A 120 -20.81 30.97 -53.73
N ASN A 121 -21.09 30.56 -54.96
CA ASN A 121 -22.41 30.40 -55.54
C ASN A 121 -23.39 29.85 -54.49
N LEU A 122 -24.03 30.76 -53.74
CA LEU A 122 -25.28 30.52 -53.03
C LEU A 122 -26.46 31.06 -53.84
N GLY A 123 -26.28 31.15 -55.16
CA GLY A 123 -27.39 31.16 -56.12
C GLY A 123 -27.94 29.74 -56.26
N ALA A 124 -28.71 29.27 -55.28
CA ALA A 124 -29.75 28.23 -55.36
C ALA A 124 -29.94 27.52 -54.01
N SER A 125 -30.72 28.10 -53.09
CA SER A 125 -31.55 27.36 -52.11
C SER A 125 -32.27 28.27 -51.10
N ILE A 126 -32.73 29.45 -51.52
CA ILE A 126 -33.76 30.20 -50.76
C ILE A 126 -34.84 30.69 -51.74
N MET A 127 -35.54 29.72 -52.33
CA MET A 127 -36.94 29.88 -52.70
C MET A 127 -37.71 28.81 -51.92
N ASN A 128 -38.25 29.17 -50.76
CA ASN A 128 -39.66 28.93 -50.46
C ASN A 128 -40.03 29.39 -49.06
N MET A 129 -41.23 30.00 -49.01
CA MET A 129 -42.05 30.32 -47.84
C MET A 129 -41.59 31.54 -47.01
N SER A 130 -42.42 32.50 -46.64
CA SER A 130 -43.78 32.86 -47.03
C SER A 130 -44.04 34.27 -46.47
N SER A 131 -44.64 35.13 -47.30
CA SER A 131 -45.57 36.22 -46.95
C SER A 131 -45.76 36.64 -45.47
N ASN A 132 -45.54 37.93 -45.15
CA ASN A 132 -46.66 38.87 -44.98
C ASN A 132 -46.23 40.34 -44.80
N GLN A 133 -46.65 41.13 -45.79
CA GLN A 133 -47.20 42.49 -45.73
C GLN A 133 -46.89 43.38 -44.51
N SER A 134 -46.28 44.53 -44.77
CA SER A 134 -47.08 45.77 -44.83
C SER A 134 -46.33 46.88 -45.58
N ILE A 135 -47.08 47.48 -46.47
CA ILE A 135 -46.73 48.49 -47.46
C ILE A 135 -47.09 49.84 -46.86
N THR A 136 -46.14 50.76 -46.80
CA THR A 136 -46.37 52.19 -47.11
C THR A 136 -45.05 52.84 -47.53
N SER A 137 -44.82 52.89 -48.84
CA SER A 137 -43.98 53.93 -49.44
C SER A 137 -44.78 55.26 -49.43
N PRO A 138 -44.12 56.42 -49.52
CA PRO A 138 -44.01 56.99 -50.86
C PRO A 138 -42.75 57.79 -51.18
N LEU A 139 -42.46 57.75 -52.49
CA LEU A 139 -42.00 58.84 -53.36
C LEU A 139 -40.53 59.35 -53.32
N ARG A 140 -39.85 58.95 -54.41
CA ARG A 140 -39.26 59.78 -55.49
C ARG A 140 -38.20 60.85 -55.19
N SER A 141 -37.21 60.80 -56.10
CA SER A 141 -36.15 61.76 -56.45
C SER A 141 -34.84 61.48 -55.69
N SER A 142 -33.67 61.38 -56.31
CA SER A 142 -33.19 61.90 -57.58
C SER A 142 -32.13 60.96 -58.19
N LYS A 143 -32.04 60.98 -59.51
CA LYS A 143 -31.11 60.19 -60.33
C LYS A 143 -29.80 60.98 -60.46
N ILE A 144 -29.11 61.22 -59.34
CA ILE A 144 -27.78 61.85 -59.27
C ILE A 144 -27.04 61.18 -58.11
N GLY A 145 -26.00 60.38 -58.39
CA GLY A 145 -25.10 59.89 -57.33
C GLY A 145 -24.66 58.43 -57.39
N SER A 146 -24.51 57.79 -58.56
CA SER A 146 -23.85 56.47 -58.64
C SER A 146 -22.41 56.48 -58.06
N ASP A 147 -21.77 57.65 -58.05
CA ASP A 147 -20.45 57.83 -57.44
C ASP A 147 -20.50 57.92 -55.90
N GLN A 148 -21.65 58.31 -55.33
CA GLN A 148 -21.80 58.48 -53.89
C GLN A 148 -22.03 57.14 -53.17
N GLU A 149 -22.78 56.21 -53.79
CA GLU A 149 -22.91 54.82 -53.31
C GLU A 149 -21.58 54.05 -53.42
N ASN A 150 -20.87 54.18 -54.53
CA ASN A 150 -19.55 53.55 -54.70
C ASN A 150 -18.53 54.08 -53.67
N ARG A 151 -18.59 55.38 -53.36
CA ARG A 151 -17.77 55.99 -52.30
C ARG A 151 -18.18 55.50 -50.91
N SER A 152 -19.47 55.33 -50.64
CA SER A 152 -19.98 54.75 -49.38
C SER A 152 -19.48 53.32 -49.19
N MET A 153 -19.64 52.46 -50.19
CA MET A 153 -19.17 51.06 -50.12
C MET A 153 -17.65 50.96 -49.93
N LEU A 154 -16.88 51.86 -50.54
CA LEU A 154 -15.44 51.93 -50.34
C LEU A 154 -15.08 52.33 -48.91
N ILE A 155 -15.76 53.34 -48.35
CA ILE A 155 -15.57 53.78 -46.96
C ILE A 155 -15.92 52.64 -46.00
N ASP A 156 -17.03 51.94 -46.22
CA ASP A 156 -17.45 50.82 -45.39
C ASP A 156 -16.44 49.67 -45.45
N LYS A 157 -15.93 49.35 -46.64
CA LYS A 157 -14.89 48.33 -46.81
C LYS A 157 -13.59 48.71 -46.10
N ILE A 158 -13.19 49.98 -46.16
CA ILE A 158 -12.02 50.49 -45.44
C ILE A 158 -12.26 50.44 -43.93
N MET A 159 -13.45 50.82 -43.45
CA MET A 159 -13.80 50.75 -42.03
C MET A 159 -13.81 49.32 -41.51
N VAL A 160 -14.39 48.37 -42.25
CA VAL A 160 -14.39 46.94 -41.89
C VAL A 160 -12.97 46.39 -41.85
N GLN A 161 -12.15 46.71 -42.84
CA GLN A 161 -10.72 46.35 -42.86
C GLN A 161 -9.99 46.89 -41.62
N LYS A 162 -10.15 48.18 -41.33
CA LYS A 162 -9.49 48.85 -40.21
C LYS A 162 -9.96 48.29 -38.86
N ASN A 163 -11.25 48.01 -38.72
CA ASN A 163 -11.82 47.41 -37.52
C ASN A 163 -11.32 45.98 -37.32
N PHE A 164 -11.20 45.20 -38.39
CA PHE A 164 -10.59 43.86 -38.36
C PHE A 164 -9.12 43.93 -37.92
N GLU A 165 -8.33 44.83 -38.51
CA GLU A 165 -6.92 45.01 -38.15
C GLU A 165 -6.75 45.46 -36.69
N ASN A 166 -7.55 46.41 -36.23
CA ASN A 166 -7.53 46.87 -34.84
C ASN A 166 -7.90 45.72 -33.89
N SER A 167 -8.98 44.99 -34.17
CA SER A 167 -9.40 43.84 -33.36
C SER A 167 -8.32 42.76 -33.27
N LYS A 168 -7.62 42.46 -34.36
CA LYS A 168 -6.51 41.49 -34.37
C LYS A 168 -5.29 42.02 -33.61
N LYS A 169 -4.95 43.31 -33.73
CA LYS A 169 -3.88 43.95 -32.97
C LYS A 169 -4.17 43.90 -31.46
N ASP A 170 -5.40 44.21 -31.06
CA ASP A 170 -5.83 44.16 -29.66
C ASP A 170 -5.77 42.73 -29.10
N ALA A 171 -6.21 41.74 -29.87
CA ALA A 171 -6.11 40.33 -29.51
C ALA A 171 -4.65 39.87 -29.33
N ILE A 172 -3.76 40.27 -30.24
CA ILE A 172 -2.31 39.99 -30.13
C ILE A 172 -1.74 40.65 -28.87
N GLN A 173 -2.11 41.90 -28.58
CA GLN A 173 -1.63 42.62 -27.40
C GLN A 173 -2.13 41.96 -26.10
N SER A 174 -3.40 41.53 -26.06
CA SER A 174 -3.96 40.80 -24.93
C SER A 174 -3.23 39.46 -24.69
N ALA A 175 -2.99 38.68 -25.74
CA ALA A 175 -2.25 37.41 -25.64
C ALA A 175 -0.80 37.63 -25.16
N LYS A 176 -0.14 38.70 -25.63
CA LYS A 176 1.21 39.08 -25.15
C LYS A 176 1.20 39.44 -23.66
N GLN A 177 0.20 40.18 -23.18
CA GLN A 177 0.09 40.51 -21.77
C GLN A 177 -0.12 39.26 -20.91
N GLN A 178 -1.04 38.37 -21.31
CA GLN A 178 -1.24 37.09 -20.61
C GLN A 178 0.04 36.25 -20.55
N LYS A 179 0.85 36.28 -21.61
CA LYS A 179 2.16 35.61 -21.63
C LYS A 179 3.12 36.21 -20.59
N ILE A 180 3.19 37.54 -20.48
CA ILE A 180 4.01 38.23 -19.48
C ILE A 180 3.57 37.84 -18.07
N ASP A 181 2.27 37.87 -17.78
CA ASP A 181 1.73 37.51 -16.46
C ASP A 181 2.05 36.05 -16.09
N LEU A 182 2.01 35.14 -17.06
CA LEU A 182 2.41 33.73 -16.85
C LEU A 182 3.93 33.58 -16.62
N MET A 183 4.76 34.37 -17.30
CA MET A 183 6.21 34.37 -17.08
C MET A 183 6.56 34.90 -15.68
N GLU A 184 5.88 35.94 -15.21
CA GLU A 184 6.05 36.44 -13.84
C GLU A 184 5.69 35.39 -12.80
N LYS A 185 4.57 34.66 -12.99
CA LYS A 185 4.19 33.54 -12.12
C LYS A 185 5.24 32.43 -12.10
N ILE A 186 5.82 32.08 -13.25
CA ILE A 186 6.90 31.09 -13.34
C ILE A 186 8.13 31.55 -12.54
N ASN A 187 8.50 32.83 -12.64
CA ASN A 187 9.63 33.39 -11.91
C ASN A 187 9.39 33.35 -10.39
N ASN A 188 8.23 33.81 -9.94
CA ASN A 188 7.85 33.79 -8.52
C ASN A 188 7.83 32.35 -7.97
N ASN A 189 7.27 31.39 -8.71
CA ASN A 189 7.29 29.98 -8.33
C ASN A 189 8.72 29.43 -8.29
N SER A 190 9.60 29.84 -9.20
CA SER A 190 11.00 29.40 -9.24
C SER A 190 11.79 29.91 -8.03
N GLU A 191 11.57 31.16 -7.62
CA GLU A 191 12.13 31.72 -6.40
C GLU A 191 11.63 30.98 -5.15
N GLN A 192 10.32 30.70 -5.09
CA GLN A 192 9.76 29.91 -3.99
C GLN A 192 10.32 28.49 -3.93
N ILE A 193 10.53 27.83 -5.08
CA ILE A 193 11.19 26.52 -5.15
C ILE A 193 12.59 26.62 -4.55
N TYR A 194 13.38 27.60 -4.96
CA TYR A 194 14.74 27.80 -4.46
C TYR A 194 14.78 27.95 -2.92
N ILE A 195 13.94 28.83 -2.36
CA ILE A 195 13.84 29.05 -0.90
C ILE A 195 13.43 27.76 -0.18
N GLN A 196 12.48 27.01 -0.73
CA GLN A 196 12.03 25.75 -0.12
C GLN A 196 13.09 24.65 -0.19
N GLU A 197 13.90 24.60 -1.25
CA GLU A 197 15.00 23.65 -1.39
C GLU A 197 16.14 23.94 -0.42
N GLU A 198 16.46 25.21 -0.19
CA GLU A 198 17.44 25.63 0.82
C GLU A 198 16.99 25.21 2.23
N GLN A 199 15.76 25.54 2.62
CA GLN A 199 15.16 25.11 3.89
C GLN A 199 15.14 23.59 4.05
N LEU A 200 14.83 22.86 2.96
CA LEU A 200 14.85 21.40 2.95
C LEU A 200 16.27 20.86 3.15
N GLY A 201 17.28 21.50 2.56
CA GLY A 201 18.69 21.17 2.73
C GLY A 201 19.14 21.27 4.19
N GLU A 202 18.82 22.38 4.86
CA GLU A 202 19.13 22.57 6.28
C GLU A 202 18.48 21.51 7.18
N LYS A 203 17.19 21.22 6.94
CA LYS A 203 16.46 20.20 7.71
C LYS A 203 16.96 18.80 7.46
N LYS A 204 17.36 18.46 6.23
CA LYS A 204 18.02 17.17 5.92
C LYS A 204 19.33 17.01 6.67
N LYS A 205 20.13 18.08 6.82
CA LYS A 205 21.36 18.04 7.63
C LYS A 205 21.03 17.75 9.10
N LYS A 206 20.09 18.51 9.67
CA LYS A 206 19.64 18.31 11.06
C LYS A 206 19.06 16.91 11.30
N PHE A 207 18.31 16.36 10.33
CA PHE A 207 17.79 15.01 10.40
C PHE A 207 18.91 13.97 10.52
N LYS A 208 19.92 14.05 9.65
CA LYS A 208 21.11 13.16 9.70
C LYS A 208 21.86 13.29 11.03
N ASP A 209 21.97 14.50 11.58
CA ASP A 209 22.62 14.72 12.87
C ASP A 209 21.84 14.04 14.00
N LEU A 210 20.50 14.08 13.98
CA LEU A 210 19.64 13.39 14.94
C LEU A 210 19.70 11.86 14.78
N GLU A 211 19.73 11.33 13.56
CA GLU A 211 19.92 9.89 13.33
C GLU A 211 21.27 9.42 13.86
N ARG A 212 22.35 10.20 13.66
CA ARG A 212 23.66 9.91 14.23
C ARG A 212 23.61 9.94 15.76
N ALA A 213 23.01 10.96 16.36
CA ALA A 213 22.85 11.07 17.80
C ALA A 213 22.05 9.88 18.38
N GLN A 214 21.02 9.43 17.65
CA GLN A 214 20.25 8.25 18.00
C GLN A 214 21.09 6.97 18.00
N LYS A 215 21.89 6.75 16.95
CA LYS A 215 22.77 5.60 16.84
C LYS A 215 23.78 5.58 17.99
N LEU A 216 24.44 6.72 18.26
CA LEU A 216 25.38 6.86 19.35
C LEU A 216 24.73 6.58 20.72
N PHE A 217 23.51 7.10 20.94
CA PHE A 217 22.75 6.82 22.15
C PHE A 217 22.54 5.31 22.38
N TYR A 218 22.17 4.55 21.34
CA TYR A 218 21.99 3.10 21.48
C TYR A 218 23.31 2.35 21.63
N PHE A 219 24.40 2.79 21.00
CA PHE A 219 25.73 2.22 21.24
C PHE A 219 26.18 2.44 22.68
N GLU A 220 25.92 3.62 23.25
CA GLU A 220 26.23 3.86 24.67
C GLU A 220 25.37 2.98 25.59
N LEU A 221 24.06 2.88 25.34
CA LEU A 221 23.20 1.97 26.10
C LEU A 221 23.69 0.52 26.01
N LEU A 222 24.15 0.09 24.83
CA LEU A 222 24.73 -1.22 24.61
C LEU A 222 25.98 -1.42 25.45
N LYS A 223 26.92 -0.46 25.43
CA LYS A 223 28.18 -0.49 26.18
C LYS A 223 27.95 -0.52 27.69
N ILE A 224 26.96 0.25 28.17
CA ILE A 224 26.54 0.25 29.58
C ILE A 224 25.91 -1.10 29.97
N GLY A 225 25.30 -1.80 29.02
CA GLY A 225 24.67 -3.10 29.26
C GLY A 225 23.30 -3.00 29.92
N LYS A 226 22.61 -1.85 29.75
CA LYS A 226 21.27 -1.63 30.32
C LYS A 226 20.18 -1.78 29.27
N ASP A 227 19.20 -2.61 29.59
CA ASP A 227 17.98 -2.79 28.84
C ASP A 227 16.87 -1.86 29.37
N THR A 228 16.19 -1.15 28.48
CA THR A 228 15.07 -0.26 28.79
C THR A 228 13.72 -0.74 28.25
N ARG A 229 13.66 -1.94 27.67
CA ARG A 229 12.45 -2.51 27.05
C ARG A 229 12.11 -3.91 27.54
N ASN A 230 12.78 -4.41 28.57
CA ASN A 230 12.57 -5.75 29.14
C ASN A 230 12.74 -6.89 28.11
N LYS A 231 13.66 -6.72 27.15
CA LYS A 231 13.99 -7.71 26.10
C LYS A 231 15.46 -8.15 26.10
N GLY A 232 16.28 -7.60 26.99
CA GLY A 232 17.74 -7.75 27.00
C GLY A 232 18.45 -6.97 25.88
N LEU A 233 19.78 -6.94 25.87
CA LEU A 233 20.60 -6.19 24.91
C LEU A 233 20.36 -6.60 23.45
N VAL A 234 19.80 -7.79 23.23
CA VAL A 234 19.39 -8.31 21.91
C VAL A 234 18.54 -7.29 21.13
N TRP A 235 17.61 -6.57 21.78
CA TRP A 235 16.78 -5.60 21.04
C TRP A 235 17.57 -4.38 20.57
N ILE A 236 18.59 -3.95 21.33
CA ILE A 236 19.45 -2.81 20.96
C ILE A 236 20.25 -3.18 19.72
N ILE A 237 20.81 -4.40 19.69
CA ILE A 237 21.56 -4.90 18.53
C ILE A 237 20.64 -5.05 17.31
N LEU A 238 19.44 -5.60 17.49
CA LEU A 238 18.44 -5.68 16.41
C LEU A 238 18.11 -4.28 15.87
N TYR A 239 17.95 -3.30 16.75
CA TYR A 239 17.68 -1.93 16.36
C TYR A 239 18.85 -1.34 15.56
N LEU A 240 20.09 -1.46 16.05
CA LEU A 240 21.29 -0.97 15.37
C LEU A 240 21.49 -1.63 13.99
N LYS A 241 21.28 -2.95 13.89
CA LYS A 241 21.35 -3.67 12.61
C LYS A 241 20.30 -3.19 11.60
N LYS A 242 19.07 -2.91 12.05
CA LYS A 242 18.02 -2.32 11.18
C LYS A 242 18.39 -0.93 10.66
N GLN A 243 19.25 -0.22 11.37
CA GLN A 243 19.79 1.09 10.95
C GLN A 243 21.05 0.97 10.08
N GLY A 244 21.40 -0.25 9.64
CA GLY A 244 22.58 -0.55 8.82
C GLY A 244 23.90 -0.61 9.59
N GLU A 245 23.86 -0.56 10.93
CA GLU A 245 25.07 -0.57 11.75
C GLU A 245 25.55 -2.00 12.03
N LYS A 246 26.87 -2.18 12.01
CA LYS A 246 27.53 -3.45 12.36
C LYS A 246 27.98 -3.39 13.82
N VAL A 247 27.36 -4.19 14.66
CA VAL A 247 27.76 -4.36 16.07
C VAL A 247 28.79 -5.47 16.17
N LYS A 248 29.92 -5.20 16.86
CA LYS A 248 30.98 -6.18 17.10
C LYS A 248 30.96 -6.71 18.56
N LEU A 249 31.64 -7.82 18.82
CA LEU A 249 31.70 -8.44 20.15
C LEU A 249 32.39 -7.54 21.20
N GLU A 250 33.34 -6.71 20.77
CA GLU A 250 34.09 -5.80 21.65
C GLU A 250 33.25 -4.60 22.11
N GLN A 251 32.13 -4.34 21.44
CA GLN A 251 31.20 -3.25 21.81
C GLN A 251 30.18 -3.70 22.86
N LEU A 252 30.14 -5.00 23.19
CA LEU A 252 29.31 -5.52 24.28
C LEU A 252 29.98 -5.24 25.63
N PRO A 253 29.17 -5.14 26.71
CA PRO A 253 29.69 -4.83 28.03
C PRO A 253 30.77 -5.78 28.52
N ASP A 254 31.79 -5.22 29.19
CA ASP A 254 32.93 -5.98 29.68
C ASP A 254 32.59 -7.00 30.77
N PHE A 255 31.49 -6.77 31.49
CA PHE A 255 31.00 -7.70 32.50
C PHE A 255 30.36 -8.99 31.93
N LEU A 256 30.10 -9.04 30.62
CA LEU A 256 29.60 -10.23 29.97
C LEU A 256 30.77 -11.12 29.57
N ASP A 257 30.70 -12.39 29.99
CA ASP A 257 31.65 -13.39 29.54
C ASP A 257 31.49 -13.70 28.04
N GLN A 258 32.51 -14.31 27.45
CA GLN A 258 32.55 -14.59 26.01
C GLN A 258 31.32 -15.41 25.55
N LYS A 259 30.90 -16.39 26.35
CA LYS A 259 29.73 -17.24 26.06
C LYS A 259 28.43 -16.44 26.04
N ALA A 260 28.23 -15.53 27.01
CA ALA A 260 27.07 -14.66 27.06
C ALA A 260 27.05 -13.69 25.87
N ARG A 261 28.21 -13.15 25.47
CA ARG A 261 28.34 -12.30 24.27
C ARG A 261 27.95 -13.06 23.00
N GLU A 262 28.49 -14.26 22.82
CA GLU A 262 28.16 -15.15 21.69
C GLU A 262 26.67 -15.52 21.68
N PHE A 263 26.10 -15.86 22.83
CA PHE A 263 24.68 -16.14 22.97
C PHE A 263 23.81 -14.97 22.50
N ILE A 264 24.14 -13.73 22.88
CA ILE A 264 23.41 -12.55 22.42
C ILE A 264 23.40 -12.49 20.88
N PHE A 265 24.55 -12.68 20.23
CA PHE A 265 24.65 -12.65 18.77
C PHE A 265 23.89 -13.79 18.09
N GLN A 266 24.00 -15.02 18.61
CA GLN A 266 23.27 -16.17 18.10
C GLN A 266 21.75 -15.95 18.22
N LYS A 267 21.29 -15.49 19.38
CA LYS A 267 19.88 -15.15 19.62
C LYS A 267 19.41 -14.03 18.69
N THR A 268 20.21 -12.97 18.51
CA THR A 268 19.92 -11.89 17.56
C THR A 268 19.77 -12.43 16.14
N SER A 269 20.66 -13.30 15.67
CA SER A 269 20.57 -13.91 14.33
C SER A 269 19.26 -14.67 14.14
N LYS A 270 18.93 -15.57 15.07
CA LYS A 270 17.69 -16.36 15.00
C LYS A 270 16.43 -15.49 15.04
N ILE A 271 16.45 -14.39 15.79
CA ILE A 271 15.33 -13.43 15.82
C ILE A 271 15.22 -12.67 14.48
N MET A 272 16.32 -12.33 13.82
CA MET A 272 16.28 -11.71 12.49
C MET A 272 15.70 -12.67 11.46
N GLU A 273 16.15 -13.93 11.43
CA GLU A 273 15.58 -14.97 10.57
C GLU A 273 14.07 -15.14 10.82
N LEU A 274 13.65 -15.16 12.09
CA LEU A 274 12.24 -15.22 12.45
C LEU A 274 11.45 -14.00 11.92
N GLN A 275 11.99 -12.79 12.07
CA GLN A 275 11.35 -11.57 11.58
C GLN A 275 11.23 -11.56 10.05
N GLU A 276 12.25 -12.06 9.34
CA GLU A 276 12.23 -12.22 7.89
C GLU A 276 11.15 -13.22 7.46
N MET A 277 11.06 -14.38 8.09
CA MET A 277 10.01 -15.37 7.81
C MET A 277 8.60 -14.79 8.04
N VAL A 278 8.39 -14.03 9.11
CA VAL A 278 7.12 -13.36 9.38
C VAL A 278 6.82 -12.29 8.32
N SER A 279 7.81 -11.49 7.92
CA SER A 279 7.64 -10.48 6.88
C SER A 279 7.30 -11.10 5.52
N ILE A 280 7.90 -12.22 5.17
CA ILE A 280 7.57 -12.98 3.96
C ILE A 280 6.12 -13.49 4.04
N GLN A 281 5.71 -14.01 5.20
CA GLN A 281 4.34 -14.46 5.42
C GLN A 281 3.31 -13.33 5.24
N GLU A 282 3.56 -12.17 5.84
CA GLU A 282 2.70 -10.98 5.72
C GLU A 282 2.62 -10.50 4.26
N MET A 283 3.77 -10.44 3.57
CA MET A 283 3.83 -10.08 2.15
C MET A 283 3.03 -11.06 1.28
N GLN A 284 3.15 -12.37 1.52
CA GLN A 284 2.36 -13.38 0.80
C GLN A 284 0.85 -13.18 0.98
N ILE A 285 0.41 -12.84 2.20
CA ILE A 285 -0.99 -12.53 2.50
C ILE A 285 -1.44 -11.29 1.73
N ASP A 286 -0.65 -10.22 1.72
CA ASP A 286 -1.02 -8.97 1.05
C ASP A 286 -1.09 -9.12 -0.47
N VAL A 287 -0.14 -9.85 -1.07
CA VAL A 287 -0.18 -10.21 -2.50
C VAL A 287 -1.44 -11.01 -2.81
N TYR A 288 -1.78 -12.00 -1.99
CA TYR A 288 -3.01 -12.80 -2.17
C TYR A 288 -4.27 -11.94 -2.05
N LYS A 289 -4.36 -11.04 -1.06
CA LYS A 289 -5.48 -10.09 -0.92
C LYS A 289 -5.62 -9.18 -2.13
N GLN A 290 -4.50 -8.65 -2.63
CA GLN A 290 -4.50 -7.80 -3.82
C GLN A 290 -4.96 -8.57 -5.06
N SER A 291 -4.54 -9.84 -5.20
CA SER A 291 -5.03 -10.76 -6.23
C SER A 291 -6.54 -10.90 -6.20
N LEU A 292 -7.09 -11.18 -5.02
CA LEU A 292 -8.52 -11.36 -4.85
C LEU A 292 -9.30 -10.10 -5.20
N ARG A 293 -8.81 -8.92 -4.80
CA ARG A 293 -9.40 -7.62 -5.17
C ARG A 293 -9.40 -7.40 -6.67
N ASN A 294 -8.29 -7.71 -7.35
CA ASN A 294 -8.20 -7.58 -8.80
C ASN A 294 -9.18 -8.52 -9.52
N GLN A 295 -9.30 -9.77 -9.06
CA GLN A 295 -10.28 -10.72 -9.61
C GLN A 295 -11.72 -10.22 -9.47
N ILE A 296 -12.07 -9.69 -8.28
CA ILE A 296 -13.38 -9.10 -8.02
C ILE A 296 -13.63 -7.91 -8.94
N ASN A 297 -12.64 -7.03 -9.12
CA ASN A 297 -12.76 -5.86 -10.01
C ASN A 297 -12.97 -6.27 -11.47
N VAL A 298 -12.25 -7.28 -11.96
CA VAL A 298 -12.43 -7.82 -13.33
C VAL A 298 -13.82 -8.43 -13.49
N GLN A 299 -14.29 -9.18 -12.49
CA GLN A 299 -15.65 -9.73 -12.49
C GLN A 299 -16.72 -8.63 -12.49
N ALA A 300 -16.53 -7.56 -11.69
CA ALA A 300 -17.44 -6.43 -11.63
C ALA A 300 -17.47 -5.64 -12.95
N GLN A 301 -16.31 -5.41 -13.58
CA GLN A 301 -16.23 -4.77 -14.91
C GLN A 301 -16.95 -5.61 -15.97
N ASN A 302 -16.72 -6.93 -16.00
CA ASN A 302 -17.40 -7.82 -16.93
C ASN A 302 -18.92 -7.86 -16.73
N GLN A 303 -19.40 -7.73 -15.49
CA GLN A 303 -20.84 -7.62 -15.20
C GLN A 303 -21.43 -6.27 -15.64
N SER A 304 -20.69 -5.16 -15.48
CA SER A 304 -21.15 -3.82 -15.88
C SER A 304 -21.32 -3.65 -17.40
N ILE A 305 -20.57 -4.43 -18.19
CA ILE A 305 -20.64 -4.40 -19.67
C ILE A 305 -21.86 -5.19 -20.20
N GLN A 306 -22.49 -6.04 -19.38
CA GLN A 306 -23.55 -6.96 -19.83
C GLN A 306 -24.99 -6.49 -19.53
N SER A 307 -25.19 -5.31 -18.92
CA SER A 307 -26.54 -4.76 -18.67
C SER A 307 -26.70 -3.29 -19.08
N PRO A 308 -26.75 -2.97 -20.40
CA PRO A 308 -27.10 -1.61 -20.84
C PRO A 308 -28.59 -1.26 -20.72
N GLN A 309 -29.47 -2.18 -20.30
CA GLN A 309 -30.90 -1.91 -20.18
C GLN A 309 -31.53 -2.55 -18.94
N LYS A 310 -31.58 -1.79 -17.84
CA LYS A 310 -32.83 -1.50 -17.12
C LYS A 310 -32.56 -0.62 -15.89
N THR A 311 -33.17 0.56 -15.95
CA THR A 311 -33.70 1.38 -14.85
C THR A 311 -32.75 1.87 -13.74
N PHE A 312 -32.59 3.20 -13.74
CA PHE A 312 -32.40 4.06 -12.57
C PHE A 312 -32.98 3.47 -11.27
N PHE A 313 -32.12 2.98 -10.38
CA PHE A 313 -32.36 3.08 -8.94
C PHE A 313 -31.04 3.43 -8.25
N ASN A 314 -31.00 4.67 -7.78
CA ASN A 314 -29.95 5.21 -6.92
C ASN A 314 -30.03 4.49 -5.57
N SER A 315 -29.13 3.54 -5.33
CA SER A 315 -28.85 3.01 -4.01
C SER A 315 -27.34 2.98 -3.84
N LYS A 316 -26.83 4.03 -3.21
CA LYS A 316 -25.44 4.19 -2.84
C LYS A 316 -25.19 3.34 -1.59
N ASN A 317 -25.18 2.01 -1.76
CA ASN A 317 -24.82 1.08 -0.69
C ASN A 317 -23.33 0.74 -0.78
N ASP A 318 -22.63 0.98 0.32
CA ASP A 318 -21.21 0.71 0.55
C ASP A 318 -20.89 -0.79 0.45
N TRP A 319 -20.60 -1.24 -0.77
CA TRP A 319 -20.09 -2.59 -1.03
C TRP A 319 -18.77 -2.88 -0.32
N THR A 320 -17.95 -1.85 -0.06
CA THR A 320 -16.64 -1.94 0.61
C THR A 320 -16.74 -2.44 2.05
N SER A 321 -17.77 -2.02 2.79
CA SER A 321 -17.99 -2.43 4.19
C SER A 321 -18.35 -3.92 4.33
N ILE A 322 -19.22 -4.41 3.44
CA ILE A 322 -19.63 -5.82 3.40
C ILE A 322 -18.45 -6.71 2.99
N LEU A 323 -17.59 -6.22 2.11
CA LEU A 323 -16.38 -6.92 1.64
C LEU A 323 -15.31 -7.06 2.73
N ASP A 324 -15.04 -6.01 3.51
CA ASP A 324 -14.08 -6.08 4.62
C ASP A 324 -14.58 -6.99 5.75
N GLN A 325 -15.90 -7.09 5.93
CA GLN A 325 -16.53 -7.98 6.90
C GLN A 325 -16.44 -9.46 6.47
N GLN A 326 -16.69 -9.79 5.19
CA GLN A 326 -16.55 -11.16 4.70
C GLN A 326 -15.10 -11.65 4.65
N ALA A 327 -14.16 -10.77 4.28
CA ALA A 327 -12.73 -11.10 4.29
C ALA A 327 -12.21 -11.37 5.71
N SER A 328 -12.71 -10.63 6.72
CA SER A 328 -12.36 -10.87 8.13
C SER A 328 -12.95 -12.19 8.65
N ILE A 329 -14.22 -12.49 8.33
CA ILE A 329 -14.86 -13.75 8.77
C ILE A 329 -14.17 -14.98 8.18
N LEU A 330 -13.77 -14.95 6.91
CA LEU A 330 -13.04 -16.05 6.27
C LEU A 330 -11.62 -16.21 6.82
N LEU A 331 -10.97 -15.11 7.22
CA LEU A 331 -9.66 -15.14 7.85
C LEU A 331 -9.75 -15.71 9.27
N ASP A 332 -10.73 -15.28 10.06
CA ASP A 332 -10.97 -15.78 11.42
C ASP A 332 -11.36 -17.27 11.42
N ALA A 333 -12.17 -17.71 10.43
CA ALA A 333 -12.49 -19.13 10.25
C ALA A 333 -11.28 -19.98 9.83
N ALA A 334 -10.34 -19.41 9.07
CA ALA A 334 -9.09 -20.08 8.70
C ALA A 334 -8.02 -20.03 9.82
N MET A 335 -8.12 -19.07 10.74
CA MET A 335 -7.23 -18.91 11.91
C MET A 335 -7.74 -19.63 13.17
N ALA A 336 -9.02 -20.05 13.20
CA ALA A 336 -9.58 -20.89 14.24
C ALA A 336 -8.94 -22.29 14.19
N ASN A 337 -7.96 -22.51 15.06
CA ASN A 337 -7.29 -23.79 15.23
C ASN A 337 -8.23 -24.78 15.96
N PRO A 338 -8.38 -26.04 15.51
CA PRO A 338 -9.13 -27.05 16.25
C PRO A 338 -8.25 -27.60 17.40
N SER A 339 -8.20 -26.86 18.50
CA SER A 339 -7.71 -27.40 19.77
C SER A 339 -8.91 -27.76 20.64
N ASN A 340 -9.50 -28.93 20.42
CA ASN A 340 -10.27 -29.57 21.49
C ASN A 340 -10.31 -31.08 21.31
N ASN A 341 -9.47 -31.77 22.09
CA ASN A 341 -9.69 -33.16 22.41
C ASN A 341 -9.28 -33.41 23.87
N ASN A 342 -10.18 -34.08 24.59
CA ASN A 342 -10.15 -34.52 26.00
C ASN A 342 -10.50 -33.41 27.04
N ASN A 343 -11.48 -33.55 27.94
CA ASN A 343 -11.96 -34.75 28.63
C ASN A 343 -13.41 -34.60 29.15
N LYS A 344 -14.17 -35.69 29.12
CA LYS A 344 -15.38 -35.93 29.93
C LYS A 344 -14.99 -36.13 31.40
N ASN A 345 -15.67 -35.48 32.34
CA ASN A 345 -16.43 -36.13 33.43
C ASN A 345 -16.95 -35.13 34.48
N ASN A 346 -18.14 -35.46 34.99
CA ASN A 346 -18.77 -35.12 36.28
C ASN A 346 -19.71 -33.91 36.40
N LEU A 347 -21.00 -34.24 36.20
CA LEU A 347 -22.17 -34.10 37.09
C LEU A 347 -22.17 -33.17 38.32
N ASN A 348 -23.36 -32.59 38.51
CA ASN A 348 -24.00 -31.95 39.68
C ASN A 348 -23.52 -30.51 39.95
N ASN A 349 -24.38 -29.50 40.13
CA ASN A 349 -25.63 -29.54 40.86
C ASN A 349 -26.52 -28.32 40.54
N GLN A 350 -27.80 -28.48 40.82
CA GLN A 350 -28.92 -27.54 40.67
C GLN A 350 -28.68 -26.19 41.38
N ASN A 351 -29.24 -25.09 40.84
CA ASN A 351 -30.27 -24.34 41.54
C ASN A 351 -30.94 -23.25 40.70
N ASN A 352 -32.27 -23.21 40.87
CA ASN A 352 -33.25 -22.30 40.30
C ASN A 352 -33.06 -20.84 40.76
N ASN A 353 -33.45 -19.89 39.91
CA ASN A 353 -34.41 -18.85 40.32
C ASN A 353 -34.99 -18.10 39.12
N THR A 354 -36.28 -18.34 38.92
CA THR A 354 -37.19 -17.71 37.98
C THR A 354 -37.79 -16.46 38.65
N ILE A 355 -37.70 -15.29 38.01
CA ILE A 355 -38.60 -14.16 38.30
C ILE A 355 -39.37 -13.86 37.03
N SER A 356 -40.66 -14.14 37.11
CA SER A 356 -41.69 -13.84 36.11
C SER A 356 -42.13 -12.38 36.26
N PHE A 357 -42.25 -11.67 35.14
CA PHE A 357 -43.12 -10.50 35.04
C PHE A 357 -44.04 -10.63 33.83
N ASN A 358 -45.32 -10.60 34.16
CA ASN A 358 -46.49 -10.48 33.30
C ASN A 358 -46.34 -9.37 32.24
N ASN A 359 -46.81 -9.64 31.03
CA ASN A 359 -47.65 -8.68 30.31
C ASN A 359 -48.57 -9.38 29.28
N ASN A 360 -49.86 -9.43 29.62
CA ASN A 360 -50.96 -9.72 28.72
C ASN A 360 -51.29 -8.45 27.93
N ASN A 361 -51.20 -8.51 26.60
CA ASN A 361 -52.18 -7.98 25.63
C ASN A 361 -51.59 -7.99 24.21
N ASN A 362 -52.05 -8.93 23.38
CA ASN A 362 -52.36 -8.76 21.94
C ASN A 362 -52.53 -10.11 21.23
N ASN A 363 -53.61 -10.83 21.55
CA ASN A 363 -54.08 -11.94 20.72
C ASN A 363 -55.18 -11.46 19.80
N ASN A 364 -54.81 -11.00 18.59
CA ASN A 364 -55.66 -11.10 17.39
C ASN A 364 -54.98 -10.79 16.04
N ILE A 365 -53.65 -10.79 15.94
CA ILE A 365 -52.92 -10.62 14.65
C ILE A 365 -51.98 -11.82 14.38
N GLN A 366 -52.20 -12.96 15.03
CA GLN A 366 -51.30 -14.13 14.93
C GLN A 366 -51.87 -15.33 14.17
N ASN A 367 -53.05 -15.19 13.55
CA ASN A 367 -53.67 -16.25 12.73
C ASN A 367 -53.59 -16.01 11.21
N HIS A 368 -52.96 -14.93 10.74
CA HIS A 368 -52.71 -14.70 9.30
C HIS A 368 -51.23 -14.71 8.90
N GLN A 369 -50.28 -14.77 9.83
CA GLN A 369 -48.86 -14.95 9.51
C GLN A 369 -48.42 -16.42 9.58
N SER A 370 -49.14 -17.27 10.31
CA SER A 370 -48.80 -18.69 10.50
C SER A 370 -49.14 -19.58 9.29
N SER A 371 -50.09 -19.19 8.43
CA SER A 371 -50.36 -19.96 7.20
C SER A 371 -49.35 -19.66 6.10
N ILE A 372 -48.88 -18.40 5.96
CA ILE A 372 -47.88 -18.01 4.96
C ILE A 372 -46.50 -18.63 5.25
N ILE A 373 -46.14 -18.76 6.53
CA ILE A 373 -44.87 -19.37 6.94
C ILE A 373 -44.87 -20.90 6.72
N ASN A 374 -46.01 -21.57 6.95
CA ASN A 374 -46.10 -23.02 6.71
C ASN A 374 -46.11 -23.36 5.21
N THR A 375 -46.74 -22.55 4.34
CA THR A 375 -46.67 -22.77 2.89
C THR A 375 -45.26 -22.49 2.32
N MET A 376 -44.49 -21.57 2.92
CA MET A 376 -43.10 -21.33 2.51
C MET A 376 -42.14 -22.43 2.99
N ILE A 377 -42.40 -23.07 4.12
CA ILE A 377 -41.59 -24.19 4.63
C ILE A 377 -41.91 -25.49 3.86
N GLU A 378 -43.16 -25.73 3.47
CA GLU A 378 -43.52 -26.86 2.59
C GLU A 378 -42.97 -26.70 1.16
N GLN A 379 -42.89 -25.47 0.62
CA GLN A 379 -42.21 -25.22 -0.66
C GLN A 379 -40.69 -25.31 -0.56
N ALA A 380 -40.09 -25.00 0.59
CA ALA A 380 -38.65 -25.18 0.81
C ALA A 380 -38.26 -26.67 0.92
N ASN A 381 -39.09 -27.50 1.55
CA ASN A 381 -38.81 -28.92 1.74
C ASN A 381 -39.09 -29.78 0.49
N GLN A 382 -39.86 -29.30 -0.49
CA GLN A 382 -40.02 -29.99 -1.78
C GLN A 382 -38.88 -29.71 -2.78
N VAL A 383 -37.99 -28.75 -2.49
CA VAL A 383 -36.83 -28.41 -3.35
C VAL A 383 -35.56 -29.15 -2.93
N GLU A 384 -35.51 -29.73 -1.71
CA GLU A 384 -34.34 -30.46 -1.21
C GLU A 384 -34.15 -31.89 -1.75
N GLN A 385 -34.99 -32.36 -2.69
CA GLN A 385 -34.83 -33.67 -3.33
C GLN A 385 -34.60 -33.63 -4.85
N GLN A 386 -34.30 -32.47 -5.43
CA GLN A 386 -33.73 -32.44 -6.78
C GLN A 386 -32.23 -32.14 -6.73
N ASN A 387 -31.44 -33.14 -7.09
CA ASN A 387 -30.00 -33.05 -7.29
C ASN A 387 -29.67 -31.89 -8.25
N PHE A 388 -29.33 -30.72 -7.71
CA PHE A 388 -28.64 -29.65 -8.44
C PHE A 388 -27.15 -29.99 -8.57
N SER A 389 -26.84 -31.11 -9.22
CA SER A 389 -25.51 -31.33 -9.75
C SER A 389 -25.33 -30.40 -10.95
N ILE A 390 -24.56 -29.33 -10.73
CA ILE A 390 -23.76 -28.61 -11.74
C ILE A 390 -24.60 -27.98 -12.87
N ILE A 391 -25.34 -26.90 -12.55
CA ILE A 391 -25.63 -25.89 -13.57
C ILE A 391 -24.37 -25.04 -13.70
N ASN A 392 -23.56 -25.33 -14.71
CA ASN A 392 -22.39 -24.52 -15.04
C ASN A 392 -22.87 -23.17 -15.61
N VAL A 393 -23.07 -22.21 -14.72
CA VAL A 393 -23.56 -20.86 -15.03
C VAL A 393 -22.68 -20.17 -16.08
N SER A 394 -21.40 -20.54 -16.20
CA SER A 394 -20.52 -20.02 -17.25
C SER A 394 -20.87 -20.56 -18.63
N GLN A 395 -21.20 -21.86 -18.77
CA GLN A 395 -21.65 -22.46 -20.03
C GLN A 395 -23.01 -21.93 -20.46
N VAL A 396 -23.96 -21.80 -19.53
CA VAL A 396 -25.29 -21.24 -19.82
C VAL A 396 -25.18 -19.78 -20.29
N LYS A 397 -24.25 -19.01 -19.70
CA LYS A 397 -24.00 -17.63 -20.12
C LYS A 397 -23.26 -17.57 -21.45
N LEU A 398 -22.29 -18.44 -21.71
CA LEU A 398 -21.58 -18.50 -22.99
C LEU A 398 -22.52 -18.89 -24.13
N SER A 399 -23.42 -19.85 -23.90
CA SER A 399 -24.44 -20.24 -24.88
C SER A 399 -25.44 -19.11 -25.13
N GLN A 400 -25.85 -18.37 -24.09
CA GLN A 400 -26.70 -17.18 -24.24
C GLN A 400 -26.00 -16.05 -25.03
N ILE A 401 -24.71 -15.82 -24.81
CA ILE A 401 -23.91 -14.85 -25.57
C ILE A 401 -23.80 -15.27 -27.04
N HIS A 402 -23.52 -16.54 -27.30
CA HIS A 402 -23.41 -17.05 -28.67
C HIS A 402 -24.75 -16.96 -29.41
N GLN A 403 -25.86 -17.28 -28.71
CA GLN A 403 -27.22 -17.15 -29.23
C GLN A 403 -27.58 -15.69 -29.50
N ALA A 404 -27.25 -14.76 -28.59
CA ALA A 404 -27.50 -13.33 -28.79
C ALA A 404 -26.69 -12.75 -29.98
N LYS A 405 -25.43 -13.16 -30.14
CA LYS A 405 -24.61 -12.78 -31.30
C LYS A 405 -25.15 -13.37 -32.60
N GLN A 406 -25.57 -14.63 -32.59
CA GLN A 406 -26.20 -15.25 -33.76
C GLN A 406 -27.50 -14.55 -34.13
N ASN A 407 -28.32 -14.16 -33.15
CA ASN A 407 -29.56 -13.42 -33.39
C ASN A 407 -29.27 -12.02 -33.97
N GLN A 408 -28.29 -11.28 -33.43
CA GLN A 408 -27.89 -9.99 -33.99
C GLN A 408 -27.34 -10.12 -35.41
N VAL A 409 -26.52 -11.13 -35.69
CA VAL A 409 -26.01 -11.38 -37.05
C VAL A 409 -27.14 -11.76 -38.00
N GLN A 410 -28.12 -12.55 -37.56
CA GLN A 410 -29.31 -12.88 -38.35
C GLN A 410 -30.19 -11.65 -38.62
N GLU A 411 -30.31 -10.75 -37.65
CA GLU A 411 -31.03 -9.48 -37.79
C GLU A 411 -30.32 -8.54 -38.77
N TYR A 412 -29.00 -8.42 -38.70
CA TYR A 412 -28.24 -7.67 -39.70
C TYR A 412 -28.34 -8.31 -41.09
N ARG A 413 -28.28 -9.64 -41.19
CA ARG A 413 -28.43 -10.35 -42.47
C ARG A 413 -29.82 -10.19 -43.07
N SER A 414 -30.88 -10.11 -42.25
CA SER A 414 -32.23 -9.86 -42.75
C SER A 414 -32.39 -8.41 -43.23
N MET A 415 -31.78 -7.43 -42.55
CA MET A 415 -31.73 -6.03 -43.01
C MET A 415 -30.90 -5.86 -44.29
N ILE A 416 -29.82 -6.62 -44.45
CA ILE A 416 -28.93 -6.56 -45.62
C ILE A 416 -29.54 -7.31 -46.81
N SER A 417 -30.51 -8.21 -46.60
CA SER A 417 -31.09 -9.04 -47.66
C SER A 417 -31.72 -8.26 -48.82
N THR A 418 -32.21 -7.04 -48.55
CA THR A 418 -32.83 -6.12 -49.53
C THR A 418 -31.82 -5.28 -50.32
N LEU A 419 -30.54 -5.28 -49.92
CA LEU A 419 -29.49 -4.52 -50.57
C LEU A 419 -29.02 -5.20 -51.86
N SER A 420 -28.55 -4.39 -52.81
CA SER A 420 -27.90 -4.90 -54.02
C SER A 420 -26.60 -5.63 -53.68
N ASN A 421 -26.16 -6.57 -54.53
CA ASN A 421 -24.97 -7.39 -54.23
C ASN A 421 -23.72 -6.56 -53.94
N ARG A 422 -23.58 -5.39 -54.58
CA ARG A 422 -22.45 -4.47 -54.35
C ARG A 422 -22.52 -3.80 -52.98
N GLU A 423 -23.73 -3.43 -52.52
CA GLU A 423 -23.93 -2.84 -51.19
C GLU A 423 -23.76 -3.88 -50.09
N LYS A 424 -24.18 -5.13 -50.34
CA LYS A 424 -23.93 -6.27 -49.43
C LYS A 424 -22.45 -6.47 -49.18
N GLU A 425 -21.64 -6.45 -50.25
CA GLU A 425 -20.19 -6.64 -50.17
C GLU A 425 -19.51 -5.52 -49.38
N VAL A 426 -19.92 -4.27 -49.57
CA VAL A 426 -19.42 -3.12 -48.80
C VAL A 426 -19.82 -3.20 -47.33
N VAL A 427 -21.06 -3.61 -47.03
CA VAL A 427 -21.54 -3.75 -45.64
C VAL A 427 -20.83 -4.90 -44.94
N ASP A 428 -20.61 -6.04 -45.60
CA ASP A 428 -19.86 -7.17 -45.06
C ASP A 428 -18.39 -6.80 -44.81
N GLU A 429 -17.76 -6.05 -45.72
CA GLU A 429 -16.40 -5.55 -45.52
C GLU A 429 -16.32 -4.55 -44.35
N THR A 430 -17.32 -3.67 -44.22
CA THR A 430 -17.41 -2.70 -43.11
C THR A 430 -17.66 -3.40 -41.78
N LEU A 431 -18.54 -4.40 -41.72
CA LEU A 431 -18.78 -5.22 -40.54
C LEU A 431 -17.51 -5.97 -40.13
N ASN A 432 -16.81 -6.57 -41.10
CA ASN A 432 -15.53 -7.24 -40.83
C ASN A 432 -14.48 -6.25 -40.29
N GLN A 433 -14.39 -5.03 -40.83
CA GLN A 433 -13.48 -4.00 -40.31
C GLN A 433 -13.89 -3.45 -38.94
N LEU A 434 -15.18 -3.43 -38.62
CA LEU A 434 -15.70 -2.99 -37.32
C LEU A 434 -15.46 -4.03 -36.21
N PHE A 435 -15.51 -5.31 -36.58
CA PHE A 435 -15.32 -6.43 -35.65
C PHE A 435 -13.90 -7.00 -35.62
N TYR A 436 -12.99 -6.56 -36.50
CA TYR A 436 -11.56 -6.85 -36.37
C TYR A 436 -10.95 -6.00 -35.23
N PRO A 437 -10.26 -6.61 -34.26
CA PRO A 437 -9.64 -5.86 -33.17
C PRO A 437 -8.52 -4.97 -33.72
N LYS A 438 -8.74 -3.64 -33.70
CA LYS A 438 -7.70 -2.66 -34.08
C LYS A 438 -6.63 -2.65 -32.99
N THR A 439 -5.40 -3.03 -33.34
CA THR A 439 -4.21 -2.82 -32.50
C THR A 439 -4.05 -1.33 -32.24
N THR A 440 -4.12 -0.93 -30.97
CA THR A 440 -3.97 0.46 -30.55
C THR A 440 -2.49 0.86 -30.56
N SER A 441 -2.20 2.16 -30.57
CA SER A 441 -0.83 2.66 -30.44
C SER A 441 -0.19 2.20 -29.12
N SER A 442 -0.99 2.01 -28.08
CA SER A 442 -0.58 1.40 -26.82
C SER A 442 -0.08 -0.04 -27.01
N ASP A 443 -0.75 -0.84 -27.85
CA ASP A 443 -0.35 -2.22 -28.16
C ASP A 443 0.97 -2.26 -28.94
N VAL A 444 1.19 -1.30 -29.85
CA VAL A 444 2.45 -1.17 -30.61
C VAL A 444 3.62 -0.75 -29.72
N PHE A 445 3.42 0.24 -28.85
CA PHE A 445 4.43 0.64 -27.85
C PHE A 445 4.75 -0.51 -26.87
N TYR A 446 3.74 -1.29 -26.51
CA TYR A 446 3.87 -2.45 -25.66
C TYR A 446 4.72 -3.55 -26.31
N ASP A 447 4.46 -3.90 -27.57
CA ASP A 447 5.24 -4.91 -28.30
C ASP A 447 6.68 -4.46 -28.58
N GLU A 448 6.92 -3.17 -28.83
CA GLU A 448 8.29 -2.64 -29.01
C GLU A 448 9.09 -2.67 -27.70
N THR A 449 8.45 -2.34 -26.57
CA THR A 449 9.04 -2.39 -25.22
C THR A 449 9.38 -3.83 -24.82
N LYS A 450 8.47 -4.77 -25.10
CA LYS A 450 8.64 -6.22 -24.93
C LYS A 450 9.82 -6.77 -25.75
N LYS A 451 9.99 -6.31 -27.00
CA LYS A 451 11.12 -6.71 -27.85
C LYS A 451 12.45 -6.22 -27.26
N LYS A 452 12.51 -4.99 -26.75
CA LYS A 452 13.70 -4.42 -26.09
C LYS A 452 14.05 -5.19 -24.81
N MET A 453 13.10 -5.49 -23.93
CA MET A 453 13.36 -6.26 -22.71
C MET A 453 13.92 -7.66 -22.98
N ARG A 454 13.35 -8.39 -23.95
CA ARG A 454 13.85 -9.73 -24.34
C ARG A 454 15.31 -9.68 -24.81
N GLN A 455 15.71 -8.59 -25.48
CA GLN A 455 17.08 -8.39 -25.92
C GLN A 455 18.03 -8.16 -24.73
N THR A 456 17.62 -7.37 -23.75
CA THR A 456 18.39 -7.12 -22.52
C THR A 456 18.61 -8.39 -21.71
N PHE A 457 17.58 -9.24 -21.57
CA PHE A 457 17.69 -10.51 -20.84
C PHE A 457 18.59 -11.53 -21.55
N ARG A 458 18.59 -11.57 -22.89
CA ARG A 458 19.53 -12.42 -23.64
C ARG A 458 20.98 -12.01 -23.40
N ILE A 459 21.26 -10.71 -23.32
CA ILE A 459 22.60 -10.19 -23.05
C ILE A 459 23.04 -10.55 -21.63
N GLN A 460 22.18 -10.38 -20.62
CA GLN A 460 22.51 -10.74 -19.23
C GLN A 460 22.77 -12.24 -19.05
N LYS A 461 22.01 -13.10 -19.73
CA LYS A 461 22.16 -14.56 -19.63
C LYS A 461 23.46 -15.07 -20.27
N GLN A 462 24.05 -14.32 -21.19
CA GLN A 462 25.35 -14.65 -21.79
C GLN A 462 26.56 -14.20 -20.95
N VAL A 463 26.35 -13.34 -19.95
CA VAL A 463 27.44 -12.75 -19.15
C VAL A 463 27.72 -13.51 -17.83
N GLN A 464 26.87 -14.48 -17.44
CA GLN A 464 27.07 -15.24 -16.21
C GLN A 464 27.16 -16.76 -16.43
N VAL A 465 28.31 -17.25 -16.91
CA VAL A 465 28.84 -18.59 -16.53
C VAL A 465 30.38 -18.58 -16.62
N PRO A 466 31.12 -18.50 -15.51
CA PRO A 466 32.40 -19.18 -15.38
C PRO A 466 32.14 -20.58 -14.80
N LYS A 467 32.56 -21.61 -15.54
CA LYS A 467 32.61 -23.02 -15.07
C LYS A 467 33.46 -23.11 -13.80
N PRO A 468 32.98 -23.75 -12.71
CA PRO A 468 33.87 -24.20 -11.66
C PRO A 468 34.52 -25.54 -12.06
N THR A 469 35.85 -25.57 -11.98
CA THR A 469 36.71 -26.74 -12.15
C THR A 469 36.67 -27.59 -10.88
N ASN A 470 36.59 -28.90 -11.11
CA ASN A 470 36.75 -30.04 -10.19
C ASN A 470 37.48 -29.78 -8.87
N LEU A 471 36.96 -30.38 -7.79
CA LEU A 471 37.75 -31.15 -6.83
C LEU A 471 36.85 -32.22 -6.18
N GLN A 472 37.33 -33.46 -6.27
CA GLN A 472 36.82 -34.66 -5.61
C GLN A 472 37.13 -34.59 -4.12
N GLU A 473 36.25 -35.12 -3.28
CA GLU A 473 36.63 -35.89 -2.08
C GLU A 473 35.44 -36.73 -1.60
N GLU A 474 35.78 -37.98 -1.27
CA GLU A 474 34.98 -39.15 -0.92
C GLU A 474 34.38 -39.01 0.51
N ASP A 475 33.11 -39.36 0.70
CA ASP A 475 32.59 -40.60 1.32
C ASP A 475 32.34 -40.52 2.86
N GLU A 476 31.31 -41.29 3.24
CA GLU A 476 30.86 -41.66 4.59
C GLU A 476 30.02 -40.63 5.38
N PHE A 477 28.69 -40.74 5.28
CA PHE A 477 27.83 -41.04 6.44
C PHE A 477 26.38 -41.32 5.99
N SER A 478 25.99 -42.61 5.99
CA SER A 478 24.62 -43.07 5.81
C SER A 478 24.03 -43.47 7.16
N ASP A 479 23.03 -42.74 7.65
CA ASP A 479 21.88 -43.32 8.35
C ASP A 479 20.86 -42.21 8.68
N TYR A 480 19.57 -42.55 8.67
CA TYR A 480 18.36 -41.72 8.80
C TYR A 480 17.64 -41.31 7.50
N SER A 481 16.95 -42.28 6.87
CA SER A 481 15.88 -41.98 5.89
C SER A 481 14.61 -42.83 5.97
N ASP A 482 14.40 -43.65 7.01
CA ASP A 482 13.24 -44.57 7.10
C ASP A 482 12.01 -44.02 7.84
N SER A 483 11.60 -42.77 7.57
CA SER A 483 10.34 -42.25 8.17
C SER A 483 9.48 -41.38 7.26
N MET A 484 9.70 -41.40 5.94
CA MET A 484 8.93 -40.57 5.00
C MET A 484 8.24 -41.34 3.85
N GLU A 485 8.15 -42.66 3.93
CA GLU A 485 7.63 -43.53 2.86
C GLU A 485 6.25 -44.16 3.18
N GLN A 486 5.47 -43.57 4.10
CA GLN A 486 4.11 -44.04 4.42
C GLN A 486 3.00 -42.98 4.20
N VAL A 487 3.30 -41.88 3.51
CA VAL A 487 2.30 -40.84 3.17
C VAL A 487 2.01 -40.78 1.66
N GLN A 488 2.71 -41.57 0.84
CA GLN A 488 2.56 -41.55 -0.62
C GLN A 488 1.39 -42.44 -1.14
N ASP A 489 1.05 -43.53 -0.45
CA ASP A 489 0.09 -44.54 -0.94
C ASP A 489 -1.39 -44.25 -0.64
N LEU A 490 -1.71 -43.13 0.01
CA LEU A 490 -3.11 -42.73 0.32
C LEU A 490 -3.66 -41.64 -0.61
N VAL A 491 -2.85 -41.12 -1.54
CA VAL A 491 -3.26 -40.05 -2.47
C VAL A 491 -3.59 -40.58 -3.87
N GLU A 492 -3.28 -41.83 -4.18
CA GLU A 492 -3.34 -42.35 -5.56
C GLU A 492 -4.69 -43.00 -5.97
N ASN A 493 -5.70 -43.04 -5.08
CA ASN A 493 -6.99 -43.69 -5.36
C ASN A 493 -8.22 -42.75 -5.43
N LEU A 494 -8.04 -41.49 -5.81
CA LEU A 494 -9.15 -40.53 -5.98
C LEU A 494 -9.09 -39.75 -7.30
N GLN A 495 -8.86 -40.46 -8.41
CA GLN A 495 -9.01 -39.89 -9.75
C GLN A 495 -9.75 -40.84 -10.70
N GLU A 496 -11.08 -40.86 -10.61
CA GLU A 496 -11.91 -41.26 -11.76
C GLU A 496 -13.31 -40.64 -11.67
N THR A 497 -13.41 -39.37 -12.07
CA THR A 497 -14.55 -38.82 -12.84
C THR A 497 -14.16 -37.42 -13.33
N LYS A 498 -13.76 -37.31 -14.61
CA LYS A 498 -13.42 -36.05 -15.27
C LYS A 498 -14.71 -35.33 -15.70
N GLY A 499 -15.03 -34.25 -15.01
CA GLY A 499 -15.76 -33.12 -15.58
C GLY A 499 -14.78 -31.97 -15.76
N GLU A 500 -14.51 -31.56 -17.00
CA GLU A 500 -13.64 -30.43 -17.32
C GLU A 500 -14.25 -29.12 -16.80
N GLN A 501 -13.97 -28.77 -15.55
CA GLN A 501 -14.09 -27.40 -15.08
C GLN A 501 -12.85 -26.64 -15.57
N MET A 502 -13.05 -25.67 -16.47
CA MET A 502 -12.00 -24.74 -16.84
C MET A 502 -11.55 -23.97 -15.59
N GLN A 503 -10.42 -24.40 -15.02
CA GLN A 503 -9.71 -23.63 -14.01
C GLN A 503 -9.12 -22.41 -14.70
N HIS A 504 -9.72 -21.24 -14.46
CA HIS A 504 -9.13 -19.98 -14.89
C HIS A 504 -7.87 -19.73 -14.05
N ASN A 505 -6.71 -20.10 -14.60
CA ASN A 505 -5.40 -19.69 -14.10
C ASN A 505 -5.30 -18.16 -14.24
N ILE A 506 -5.57 -17.45 -13.15
CA ILE A 506 -5.38 -16.01 -13.10
C ILE A 506 -3.95 -15.76 -12.64
N VAL A 507 -3.12 -15.42 -13.62
CA VAL A 507 -1.75 -15.01 -13.40
C VAL A 507 -1.71 -13.52 -13.09
N LEU A 508 -1.25 -13.16 -11.89
CA LEU A 508 -0.91 -11.78 -11.56
C LEU A 508 0.50 -11.47 -12.01
N TYR A 509 0.71 -10.26 -12.52
CA TYR A 509 2.03 -9.71 -12.82
C TYR A 509 2.26 -8.45 -11.98
N ASP A 510 3.47 -8.32 -11.40
CA ASP A 510 4.04 -7.05 -10.95
C ASP A 510 5.36 -6.85 -11.70
N ASN A 511 5.46 -5.78 -12.49
CA ASN A 511 6.60 -5.49 -13.38
C ASN A 511 7.10 -6.73 -14.17
N ASP A 512 6.17 -7.45 -14.81
CA ASP A 512 6.41 -8.64 -15.65
C ASP A 512 6.93 -9.92 -14.94
N GLN A 513 7.03 -9.94 -13.61
CA GLN A 513 7.16 -11.20 -12.85
C GLN A 513 5.77 -11.74 -12.48
N GLN A 514 5.52 -13.04 -12.72
CA GLN A 514 4.36 -13.71 -12.16
C GLN A 514 4.45 -13.61 -10.63
N MET A 515 3.56 -12.82 -10.03
CA MET A 515 3.47 -12.65 -8.58
C MET A 515 2.78 -13.85 -7.91
N ASN A 516 2.03 -14.63 -8.69
CA ASN A 516 1.46 -15.89 -8.25
C ASN A 516 2.50 -16.99 -8.46
N ASN A 517 3.30 -17.26 -7.42
CA ASN A 517 4.00 -18.54 -7.30
C ASN A 517 3.04 -19.72 -7.00
N TYR A 518 1.73 -19.46 -6.96
CA TYR A 518 0.70 -20.42 -6.60
C TYR A 518 -0.35 -20.45 -7.71
N GLU A 519 -0.53 -21.62 -8.31
CA GLU A 519 -1.54 -21.86 -9.34
C GLU A 519 -2.93 -21.97 -8.71
N THR A 520 -2.99 -22.49 -7.48
CA THR A 520 -4.24 -22.74 -6.77
C THR A 520 -4.30 -22.06 -5.39
N LYS A 521 -5.53 -21.77 -4.93
CA LYS A 521 -5.81 -21.31 -3.56
C LYS A 521 -5.28 -22.30 -2.52
N GLU A 522 -5.35 -23.60 -2.82
CA GLU A 522 -4.87 -24.65 -1.94
C GLU A 522 -3.34 -24.64 -1.81
N GLU A 523 -2.61 -24.47 -2.91
CA GLU A 523 -1.15 -24.31 -2.88
C GLU A 523 -0.71 -23.12 -2.00
N PHE A 524 -1.39 -21.98 -2.13
CA PHE A 524 -1.13 -20.83 -1.27
C PHE A 524 -1.31 -21.18 0.22
N PHE A 525 -2.41 -21.83 0.59
CA PHE A 525 -2.63 -22.22 1.98
C PHE A 525 -1.63 -23.27 2.47
N GLN A 526 -1.24 -24.22 1.63
CA GLN A 526 -0.22 -25.20 1.98
C GLN A 526 1.13 -24.52 2.21
N ALA A 527 1.55 -23.61 1.33
CA ALA A 527 2.80 -22.85 1.49
C ALA A 527 2.77 -21.97 2.75
N HIS A 528 1.65 -21.29 2.99
CA HIS A 528 1.44 -20.48 4.20
C HIS A 528 1.48 -21.33 5.48
N ARG A 529 0.84 -22.51 5.49
CA ARG A 529 0.91 -23.48 6.61
C ARG A 529 2.34 -23.96 6.84
N LYS A 530 3.06 -24.35 5.78
CA LYS A 530 4.47 -24.76 5.86
C LYS A 530 5.34 -23.66 6.45
N LEU A 531 5.16 -22.41 6.03
CA LEU A 531 5.90 -21.26 6.57
C LEU A 531 5.54 -21.00 8.05
N ASN A 532 4.26 -21.11 8.43
CA ASN A 532 3.84 -20.97 9.81
C ASN A 532 4.48 -22.04 10.71
N VAL A 533 4.56 -23.30 10.27
CA VAL A 533 5.29 -24.37 11.00
C VAL A 533 6.76 -24.01 11.19
N LYS A 534 7.44 -23.49 10.15
CA LYS A 534 8.83 -23.00 10.25
C LYS A 534 8.98 -21.87 11.27
N ILE A 535 8.05 -20.90 11.28
CA ILE A 535 8.00 -19.81 12.26
C ILE A 535 7.87 -20.35 13.68
N GLN A 536 6.97 -21.32 13.91
CA GLN A 536 6.80 -21.92 15.24
C GLN A 536 8.03 -22.72 15.69
N ASN A 537 8.66 -23.47 14.79
CA ASN A 537 9.88 -24.20 15.08
C ASN A 537 11.03 -23.24 15.43
N LYS A 538 11.21 -22.15 14.68
CA LYS A 538 12.21 -21.13 14.98
C LYS A 538 11.96 -20.44 16.32
N LYS A 539 10.70 -20.17 16.69
CA LYS A 539 10.33 -19.67 18.03
C LYS A 539 10.72 -20.66 19.14
N LYS A 540 10.48 -21.97 18.94
CA LYS A 540 10.91 -23.01 19.88
C LYS A 540 12.43 -23.07 20.01
N GLU A 541 13.16 -23.02 18.91
CA GLU A 541 14.63 -22.99 18.93
C GLU A 541 15.19 -21.80 19.72
N ILE A 542 14.64 -20.60 19.53
CA ILE A 542 15.05 -19.40 20.29
C ILE A 542 14.80 -19.64 21.79
N LYS A 543 13.64 -20.19 22.15
CA LYS A 543 13.31 -20.48 23.54
C LYS A 543 14.26 -21.52 24.15
N THR A 544 14.56 -22.61 23.43
CA THR A 544 15.52 -23.62 23.86
C THR A 544 16.91 -23.03 24.08
N LEU A 545 17.37 -22.16 23.17
CA LEU A 545 18.64 -21.44 23.31
C LEU A 545 18.66 -20.58 24.58
N GLU A 546 17.57 -19.85 24.86
CA GLU A 546 17.45 -19.04 26.08
C GLU A 546 17.45 -19.89 27.36
N ASP A 547 16.75 -21.02 27.36
CA ASP A 547 16.65 -21.90 28.52
C ASP A 547 18.00 -22.61 28.79
N GLN A 548 18.74 -22.98 27.75
CA GLN A 548 20.10 -23.52 27.86
C GLN A 548 21.06 -22.50 28.48
N GLU A 549 21.08 -21.27 27.98
CA GLU A 549 21.95 -20.22 28.50
C GLU A 549 21.59 -19.82 29.93
N LEU A 550 20.29 -19.75 30.24
CA LEU A 550 19.83 -19.53 31.60
C LEU A 550 20.32 -20.63 32.54
N SER A 551 20.18 -21.90 32.14
CA SER A 551 20.67 -23.04 32.95
C SER A 551 22.17 -22.99 33.15
N ARG A 552 22.95 -22.59 32.13
CA ARG A 552 24.40 -22.38 32.24
C ARG A 552 24.72 -21.34 33.32
N ILE A 553 24.09 -20.16 33.25
CA ILE A 553 24.37 -19.05 34.17
C ILE A 553 23.99 -19.42 35.61
N VAL A 554 22.84 -20.08 35.81
CA VAL A 554 22.41 -20.55 37.13
C VAL A 554 23.42 -21.55 37.71
N LYS A 555 23.84 -22.55 36.92
CA LYS A 555 24.87 -23.52 37.35
C LYS A 555 26.20 -22.83 37.67
N GLU A 556 26.69 -21.95 36.79
CA GLU A 556 27.96 -21.27 37.03
C GLU A 556 27.90 -20.32 38.24
N PHE A 557 26.71 -19.79 38.56
CA PHE A 557 26.51 -19.05 39.79
C PHE A 557 26.67 -19.94 41.04
N ASP A 558 25.95 -21.06 41.08
CA ASP A 558 25.97 -21.99 42.23
C ASP A 558 27.38 -22.56 42.47
N TYR A 559 28.13 -22.83 41.40
CA TYR A 559 29.42 -23.51 41.47
C TYR A 559 30.67 -22.61 41.51
N LYS A 560 30.65 -21.38 40.97
CA LYS A 560 31.90 -20.65 40.66
C LYS A 560 32.06 -19.27 41.30
N ASN A 561 31.28 -18.90 42.32
CA ASN A 561 31.33 -17.55 42.92
C ASN A 561 31.39 -16.47 41.82
N TYR A 562 30.43 -16.46 40.90
CA TYR A 562 30.43 -15.62 39.69
C TYR A 562 30.78 -14.13 40.00
N LEU A 563 30.30 -13.62 41.13
CA LEU A 563 30.63 -12.29 41.63
C LEU A 563 32.13 -12.08 41.92
N GLN A 564 32.82 -13.07 42.47
CA GLN A 564 34.26 -13.01 42.72
C GLN A 564 35.07 -13.06 41.43
N LYS A 565 34.64 -13.90 40.47
CA LYS A 565 35.37 -14.09 39.21
C LYS A 565 35.25 -12.90 38.25
N TYR A 566 34.04 -12.33 38.13
CA TYR A 566 33.74 -11.30 37.13
C TYR A 566 33.40 -9.93 37.74
N HIS A 567 33.53 -9.79 39.06
CA HIS A 567 33.23 -8.55 39.80
C HIS A 567 31.85 -7.94 39.50
N THR A 568 30.90 -8.78 39.06
CA THR A 568 29.58 -8.34 38.59
C THR A 568 28.48 -9.20 39.19
N LYS A 569 27.38 -8.56 39.60
CA LYS A 569 26.19 -9.25 40.09
C LYS A 569 25.52 -10.05 38.97
N TYR A 570 25.13 -11.28 39.26
CA TYR A 570 24.40 -12.14 38.32
C TYR A 570 23.07 -11.51 37.86
N SER A 571 22.42 -10.71 38.71
CA SER A 571 21.21 -9.98 38.36
C SER A 571 21.44 -9.00 37.20
N THR A 572 22.59 -8.31 37.18
CA THR A 572 22.99 -7.44 36.07
C THR A 572 23.16 -8.23 34.77
N VAL A 573 23.84 -9.38 34.83
CA VAL A 573 24.04 -10.27 33.67
C VAL A 573 22.71 -10.78 33.14
N LEU A 574 21.84 -11.33 34.00
CA LEU A 574 20.53 -11.84 33.60
C LEU A 574 19.63 -10.74 33.01
N CYS A 575 19.63 -9.54 33.59
CA CYS A 575 18.92 -8.39 33.05
C CYS A 575 19.43 -8.00 31.65
N ALA A 576 20.75 -8.01 31.44
CA ALA A 576 21.34 -7.74 30.14
C ALA A 576 20.96 -8.80 29.09
N LEU A 577 20.85 -10.07 29.46
CA LEU A 577 20.57 -11.15 28.51
C LEU A 577 19.08 -11.34 28.20
N PHE A 578 18.23 -11.22 29.21
CA PHE A 578 16.83 -11.65 29.15
C PHE A 578 15.84 -10.52 29.42
N GLY A 579 16.32 -9.36 29.85
CA GLY A 579 15.49 -8.24 30.32
C GLY A 579 15.08 -8.36 31.78
N VAL A 580 14.70 -7.24 32.38
CA VAL A 580 14.52 -7.09 33.84
C VAL A 580 13.43 -8.02 34.36
N THR A 581 12.24 -8.02 33.75
CA THR A 581 11.10 -8.81 34.23
C THR A 581 11.36 -10.31 34.22
N ARG A 582 12.01 -10.83 33.17
CA ARG A 582 12.37 -12.25 33.09
C ARG A 582 13.49 -12.59 34.05
N ALA A 583 14.52 -11.75 34.14
CA ALA A 583 15.60 -11.93 35.10
C ALA A 583 15.05 -12.02 36.53
N GLU A 584 14.19 -11.10 36.96
CA GLU A 584 13.57 -11.13 38.30
C GLU A 584 12.81 -12.43 38.55
N ARG A 585 12.01 -12.89 37.58
CA ARG A 585 11.25 -14.14 37.69
C ARG A 585 12.17 -15.34 37.89
N GLU A 586 13.25 -15.42 37.12
CA GLU A 586 14.18 -16.54 37.19
C GLU A 586 15.05 -16.50 38.45
N ILE A 587 15.42 -15.30 38.92
CA ILE A 587 16.12 -15.10 40.19
C ILE A 587 15.27 -15.64 41.35
N VAL A 588 13.98 -15.31 41.39
CA VAL A 588 13.05 -15.79 42.42
C VAL A 588 12.83 -17.30 42.30
N LYS A 589 12.57 -17.80 41.08
CA LYS A 589 12.29 -19.21 40.81
C LYS A 589 13.45 -20.13 41.22
N ASN A 590 14.69 -19.70 40.99
CA ASN A 590 15.88 -20.49 41.32
C ASN A 590 16.42 -20.18 42.73
N GLY A 591 15.71 -19.39 43.54
CA GLY A 591 16.11 -19.12 44.92
C GLY A 591 17.42 -18.32 45.05
N LEU A 592 17.80 -17.57 44.01
CA LEU A 592 19.02 -16.76 43.99
C LEU A 592 18.82 -15.52 44.87
N LYS A 593 18.91 -15.69 46.19
CA LYS A 593 18.82 -14.58 47.14
C LYS A 593 20.07 -13.70 46.98
N GLU A 594 19.88 -12.38 46.81
CA GLU A 594 20.98 -11.43 46.96
C GLU A 594 21.52 -11.58 48.39
N LYS A 595 22.74 -12.11 48.51
CA LYS A 595 23.49 -12.11 49.77
C LYS A 595 24.02 -10.72 50.07
#